data_AF-A0A1X7TB92-F1
#
_entry.id   AF-A0A1X7TB92-F1
#
_cell.length_a   1.000
_cell.length_b   1.000
_cell.length_c   1.000
_cell.angle_alpha   90.00
_cell.angle_beta   90.00
_cell.angle_gamma   90.00
#
_symmetry.space_group_name_H-M   'P 1'
#
loop_
_entity.id
_entity.type
_entity.pdbx_description
1 polymer ?
#
loop_
_entity_poly.entity_id
_entity_poly.type
_entity_poly.pdbx_seq_one_letter_code
_entity_poly.pdbx_strand_id
1 'polypeptide(L)'
;FGAYDSSRTTKIKAIYQKTRDGISSKDCIYYNNGPRCKANSYAYTQKTSTTVYLCNLYYGDPTDCSKTGESKEGTLLHEWSHAYGLIQDVAYGRNNCKNLAKDSPRCAIVNADNYGYYYCDAQ
;
A
#
# COMPACT_ATOMS: atom_id res chain seq x y z
N PHE A 1 -2.58 10.13 -7.87
CA PHE A 1 -1.29 10.83 -7.67
C PHE A 1 -1.26 12.28 -8.20
N GLY A 2 -2.40 12.98 -8.24
CA GLY A 2 -2.50 14.36 -8.71
C GLY A 2 -2.53 14.49 -10.23
N ALA A 3 -2.45 15.74 -10.71
CA ALA A 3 -2.34 16.05 -12.13
C ALA A 3 -1.18 15.28 -12.79
N TYR A 4 -1.19 15.11 -14.11
CA TYR A 4 -0.09 14.42 -14.78
C TYR A 4 1.23 15.20 -14.64
N ASP A 5 2.31 14.48 -14.38
CA ASP A 5 3.68 14.98 -14.34
C ASP A 5 4.61 13.81 -14.67
N SER A 6 5.50 14.00 -15.65
CA SER A 6 6.33 12.92 -16.17
C SER A 6 7.36 12.42 -15.14
N SER A 7 7.99 13.33 -14.40
CA SER A 7 8.97 13.01 -13.36
C SER A 7 8.34 12.20 -12.22
N ARG A 8 7.17 12.63 -11.76
CA ARG A 8 6.37 11.93 -10.76
C ARG A 8 5.93 10.56 -11.26
N THR A 9 5.49 10.46 -12.50
CA THR A 9 5.09 9.18 -13.11
C THR A 9 6.26 8.19 -13.14
N THR A 10 7.47 8.64 -13.51
CA THR A 10 8.68 7.81 -13.47
C THR A 10 8.97 7.31 -12.05
N LYS A 11 8.83 8.17 -11.02
CA LYS A 11 9.01 7.77 -9.62
C LYS A 11 7.99 6.73 -9.16
N ILE A 12 6.72 6.92 -9.50
CA ILE A 12 5.63 5.98 -9.18
C ILE A 12 5.90 4.61 -9.81
N LYS A 13 6.26 4.59 -11.10
CA LYS A 13 6.62 3.35 -11.81
C LYS A 13 7.81 2.64 -11.15
N ALA A 14 8.84 3.38 -10.76
CA ALA A 14 10.00 2.82 -10.08
C ALA A 14 9.64 2.21 -8.71
N ILE A 15 8.69 2.81 -7.98
CA ILE A 15 8.23 2.28 -6.68
C ILE A 15 7.41 1.00 -6.86
N TYR A 16 6.49 0.96 -7.85
CA TYR A 16 5.80 -0.29 -8.20
C TYR A 16 6.78 -1.38 -8.63
N GLN A 17 7.77 -1.03 -9.44
CA GLN A 17 8.80 -1.98 -9.88
C GLN A 17 9.59 -2.54 -8.70
N LYS A 18 10.10 -1.69 -7.80
CA LYS A 18 10.79 -2.14 -6.58
C LYS A 18 9.91 -3.05 -5.73
N THR A 19 8.63 -2.71 -5.59
CA THR A 19 7.67 -3.50 -4.82
C THR A 19 7.48 -4.89 -5.43
N ARG A 20 7.22 -4.96 -6.74
CA ARG A 20 7.10 -6.22 -7.48
C ARG A 20 8.38 -7.04 -7.43
N ASP A 21 9.52 -6.41 -7.69
CA ASP A 21 10.82 -7.07 -7.73
C ASP A 21 11.15 -7.64 -6.34
N GLY A 22 10.87 -6.91 -5.26
CA GLY A 22 10.99 -7.39 -3.88
C GLY A 22 10.11 -8.61 -3.58
N ILE A 23 8.82 -8.55 -3.92
CA ILE A 23 7.89 -9.68 -3.77
C ILE A 23 8.37 -10.91 -4.55
N SER A 24 8.87 -10.71 -5.77
CA SER A 24 9.27 -11.81 -6.67
C SER A 24 10.63 -12.45 -6.35
N SER A 25 11.48 -11.75 -5.59
CA SER A 25 12.88 -12.17 -5.34
C SER A 25 13.19 -12.53 -3.89
N LYS A 26 12.21 -12.38 -2.99
CA LYS A 26 12.34 -12.65 -1.55
C LYS A 26 11.20 -13.52 -1.08
N ASP A 27 11.44 -14.25 0.01
CA ASP A 27 10.38 -14.94 0.72
C ASP A 27 9.40 -13.90 1.30
N CYS A 28 8.12 -14.07 1.00
CA CYS A 28 7.05 -13.26 1.54
C CYS A 28 6.44 -13.98 2.74
N ILE A 29 6.86 -13.59 3.95
CA ILE A 29 6.40 -14.20 5.20
C ILE A 29 5.15 -13.48 5.68
N TYR A 30 4.11 -14.24 6.02
CA TYR A 30 2.89 -13.71 6.62
C TYR A 30 2.79 -14.20 8.06
N TYR A 31 2.79 -13.26 9.01
CA TYR A 31 2.55 -13.55 10.42
C TYR A 31 1.09 -13.28 10.75
N ASN A 32 0.34 -14.32 11.04
CA ASN A 32 -1.06 -14.20 11.42
C ASN A 32 -1.20 -13.71 12.87
N ASN A 33 -2.12 -12.77 13.10
CA ASN A 33 -2.38 -12.18 14.42
C ASN A 33 -1.13 -11.52 15.02
N GLY A 34 -0.55 -10.56 14.29
CA GLY A 34 0.65 -9.86 14.72
C GLY A 34 0.56 -9.28 16.14
N PRO A 35 1.64 -9.36 16.94
CA PRO A 35 1.62 -8.96 18.36
C PRO A 35 1.36 -7.46 18.58
N ARG A 36 1.48 -6.62 17.54
CA ARG A 36 1.23 -5.17 17.61
C ARG A 36 -0.07 -4.76 16.91
N CYS A 37 -0.92 -5.72 16.55
CA CYS A 37 -2.20 -5.42 15.94
C CYS A 37 -3.07 -4.57 16.88
N LYS A 38 -3.66 -3.52 16.34
CA LYS A 38 -4.69 -2.72 17.00
C LYS A 38 -6.07 -3.17 16.50
N ALA A 39 -7.12 -2.81 17.24
CA ALA A 39 -8.49 -3.17 16.89
C ALA A 39 -8.91 -2.69 15.48
N ASN A 40 -8.32 -1.59 15.01
CA ASN A 40 -8.62 -0.98 13.72
C ASN A 40 -7.50 -1.16 12.67
N SER A 41 -6.60 -2.12 12.85
CA SER A 41 -5.51 -2.38 11.90
C SER A 41 -5.85 -3.52 10.94
N TYR A 42 -5.46 -3.35 9.68
CA TYR A 42 -5.51 -4.41 8.66
C TYR A 42 -4.23 -5.24 8.67
N ALA A 43 -3.08 -4.57 8.59
CA ALA A 43 -1.77 -5.20 8.68
C ALA A 43 -0.72 -4.18 9.16
N TYR A 44 0.52 -4.62 9.27
CA TYR A 44 1.68 -3.75 9.34
C TYR A 44 2.95 -4.47 8.85
N THR A 45 3.91 -3.71 8.35
CA THR A 45 5.29 -4.16 8.13
C THR A 45 6.30 -3.08 8.50
N GLN A 46 7.57 -3.30 8.18
CA GLN A 46 8.65 -2.33 8.31
C GLN A 46 9.42 -2.26 7.01
N LYS A 47 10.06 -1.12 6.76
CA LYS A 47 10.96 -0.94 5.62
C LYS A 47 12.02 -2.04 5.61
N THR A 48 12.29 -2.60 4.43
CA THR A 48 13.23 -3.71 4.18
C THR A 48 12.89 -5.06 4.84
N SER A 49 11.73 -5.18 5.50
CA SER A 49 11.26 -6.44 6.08
C SER A 49 10.80 -7.42 4.99
N THR A 50 10.94 -8.72 5.26
CA THR A 50 10.33 -9.81 4.47
C THR A 50 9.06 -10.36 5.12
N THR A 51 8.57 -9.72 6.17
CA THR A 51 7.39 -10.16 6.94
C THR A 51 6.30 -9.09 6.96
N VAL A 52 5.09 -9.47 6.58
CA VAL A 52 3.86 -8.70 6.81
C VAL A 52 3.09 -9.34 7.96
N TYR A 53 2.73 -8.53 8.95
CA TYR A 53 1.93 -8.95 10.10
C TYR A 53 0.47 -8.65 9.84
N LEU A 54 -0.35 -9.69 9.74
CA LEU A 54 -1.77 -9.59 9.42
C LEU A 54 -2.58 -9.44 10.72
N CYS A 55 -3.57 -8.54 10.67
CA CYS A 55 -4.45 -8.20 11.80
C CYS A 55 -5.91 -8.59 11.52
N ASN A 56 -6.76 -8.48 12.54
CA ASN A 56 -8.13 -9.02 12.49
C ASN A 56 -8.96 -8.49 11.31
N LEU A 57 -8.85 -7.20 10.96
CA LEU A 57 -9.65 -6.61 9.88
C LEU A 57 -9.32 -7.23 8.51
N TYR A 58 -8.05 -7.57 8.26
CA TYR A 58 -7.61 -8.17 6.99
C TYR A 58 -8.36 -9.45 6.65
N TYR A 59 -8.69 -10.28 7.65
CA TYR A 59 -9.33 -11.57 7.38
C TYR A 59 -10.77 -11.44 6.88
N GLY A 60 -11.46 -10.36 7.27
CA GLY A 60 -12.86 -10.08 6.88
C GLY A 60 -13.02 -9.48 5.48
N ASP A 61 -11.93 -9.00 4.89
CA ASP A 61 -11.95 -8.32 3.59
C ASP A 61 -12.03 -9.29 2.40
N PRO A 62 -12.58 -8.83 1.26
CA PRO A 62 -12.53 -9.57 0.00
C PRO A 62 -11.08 -9.81 -0.43
N THR A 63 -10.84 -10.92 -1.13
CA THR A 63 -9.50 -11.27 -1.61
C THR A 63 -9.00 -10.27 -2.64
N ASP A 64 -9.76 -10.07 -3.71
CA ASP A 64 -9.37 -9.26 -4.85
C ASP A 64 -9.62 -7.77 -4.62
N CYS A 65 -8.92 -6.93 -5.37
CA CYS A 65 -9.05 -5.49 -5.34
C CYS A 65 -10.49 -4.96 -5.38
N SER A 66 -10.74 -3.93 -4.57
CA SER A 66 -12.04 -3.25 -4.46
C SER A 66 -11.93 -1.76 -4.81
N LYS A 67 -12.90 -1.27 -5.58
CA LYS A 67 -13.04 0.17 -5.92
C LYS A 67 -13.84 0.96 -4.88
N THR A 68 -14.53 0.26 -3.98
CA THR A 68 -15.47 0.86 -3.02
C THR A 68 -15.09 0.62 -1.56
N GLY A 69 -14.19 -0.31 -1.27
CA GLY A 69 -13.71 -0.61 0.08
C GLY A 69 -12.27 -1.11 0.08
N GLU A 70 -11.84 -1.61 1.24
CA GLU A 70 -10.55 -2.28 1.39
C GLU A 70 -10.60 -3.71 0.84
N SER A 71 -9.44 -4.28 0.57
CA SER A 71 -9.29 -5.68 0.20
C SER A 71 -7.98 -6.25 0.71
N LYS A 72 -7.88 -7.59 0.74
CA LYS A 72 -6.64 -8.30 1.10
C LYS A 72 -5.52 -7.95 0.12
N GLU A 73 -5.80 -8.00 -1.18
CA GLU A 73 -4.84 -7.63 -2.22
C GLU A 73 -4.36 -6.17 -2.09
N GLY A 74 -5.28 -5.22 -1.87
CA GLY A 74 -4.96 -3.81 -1.66
C GLY A 74 -4.11 -3.59 -0.40
N THR A 75 -4.46 -4.27 0.70
CA THR A 75 -3.69 -4.25 1.96
C THR A 75 -2.29 -4.81 1.76
N LEU A 76 -2.14 -5.95 1.09
CA LEU A 76 -0.81 -6.51 0.85
C LEU A 76 0.05 -5.61 -0.03
N LEU A 77 -0.53 -5.00 -1.08
CA LEU A 77 0.19 -4.04 -1.91
C LEU A 77 0.63 -2.81 -1.10
N HIS A 78 -0.23 -2.30 -0.22
CA HIS A 78 0.10 -1.22 0.72
C HIS A 78 1.32 -1.62 1.57
N GLU A 79 1.28 -2.75 2.27
CA GLU A 79 2.36 -3.17 3.16
C GLU A 79 3.66 -3.44 2.39
N TRP A 80 3.61 -4.18 1.29
CA TRP A 80 4.80 -4.45 0.49
C TRP A 80 5.42 -3.19 -0.11
N SER A 81 4.62 -2.15 -0.36
CA SER A 81 5.14 -0.85 -0.77
C SER A 81 5.95 -0.16 0.34
N HIS A 82 5.63 -0.35 1.63
CA HIS A 82 6.53 0.07 2.71
C HIS A 82 7.83 -0.71 2.71
N ALA A 83 7.74 -2.05 2.65
CA ALA A 83 8.90 -2.93 2.74
C ALA A 83 9.92 -2.67 1.62
N TYR A 84 9.44 -2.56 0.38
CA TYR A 84 10.32 -2.53 -0.80
C TYR A 84 10.30 -1.19 -1.55
N GLY A 85 9.16 -0.50 -1.56
CA GLY A 85 9.04 0.87 -2.08
C GLY A 85 9.61 1.93 -1.14
N LEU A 86 9.81 1.58 0.15
CA LEU A 86 10.35 2.44 1.21
C LEU A 86 9.54 3.72 1.44
N ILE A 87 8.24 3.67 1.15
CA ILE A 87 7.31 4.79 1.32
C ILE A 87 6.63 4.75 2.70
N GLN A 88 5.77 5.73 2.98
CA GLN A 88 5.25 6.07 4.29
C GLN A 88 3.73 5.98 4.32
N ASP A 89 3.19 6.09 5.52
CA ASP A 89 1.79 6.39 5.75
C ASP A 89 1.63 7.88 6.01
N VAL A 90 0.97 8.56 5.07
CA VAL A 90 0.69 10.00 5.13
C VAL A 90 -0.80 10.25 5.30
N ALA A 91 -1.63 9.48 4.61
CA ALA A 91 -3.08 9.56 4.72
C ALA A 91 -3.68 8.18 4.50
N TYR A 92 -4.69 7.87 5.31
CA TYR A 92 -5.46 6.64 5.18
C TYR A 92 -6.85 6.90 4.61
N GLY A 93 -7.35 5.96 3.82
CA GLY A 93 -8.71 6.01 3.29
C GLY A 93 -8.77 6.71 1.93
N ARG A 94 -9.59 6.15 1.04
CA ARG A 94 -9.69 6.54 -0.38
C ARG A 94 -9.97 8.03 -0.59
N ASN A 95 -10.86 8.63 0.19
CA ASN A 95 -11.18 10.07 0.09
C ASN A 95 -10.00 10.95 0.50
N ASN A 96 -9.34 10.62 1.61
CA ASN A 96 -8.16 11.36 2.06
C ASN A 96 -7.01 11.21 1.08
N CYS A 97 -6.84 10.03 0.47
CA CYS A 97 -5.84 9.80 -0.57
C CYS A 97 -6.11 10.57 -1.85
N LYS A 98 -7.38 10.75 -2.23
CA LYS A 98 -7.79 11.63 -3.34
C LYS A 98 -7.48 13.09 -3.02
N ASN A 99 -7.80 13.55 -1.82
CA ASN A 99 -7.47 14.92 -1.36
C ASN A 99 -5.95 15.14 -1.31
N LEU A 100 -5.19 14.21 -0.72
CA LEU A 100 -3.74 14.26 -0.69
C LEU A 100 -3.15 14.32 -2.10
N ALA A 101 -3.67 13.52 -3.02
CA ALA A 101 -3.27 13.54 -4.41
C ALA A 101 -3.58 14.87 -5.11
N LYS A 102 -4.71 15.50 -4.79
CA LYS A 102 -5.11 16.81 -5.35
C LYS A 102 -4.27 17.95 -4.78
N ASP A 103 -4.13 18.01 -3.46
CA ASP A 103 -3.61 19.17 -2.74
C ASP A 103 -2.10 19.08 -2.51
N SER A 104 -1.55 17.87 -2.47
CA SER A 104 -0.12 17.63 -2.22
C SER A 104 0.40 16.40 -2.97
N PRO A 105 0.53 16.45 -4.31
CA PRO A 105 1.05 15.33 -5.10
C PRO A 105 2.42 14.82 -4.63
N ARG A 106 3.26 15.70 -4.07
CA ARG A 106 4.56 15.34 -3.47
C ARG A 106 4.44 14.41 -2.27
N CYS A 107 3.35 14.50 -1.51
CA CYS A 107 3.05 13.63 -0.39
C CYS A 107 2.37 12.34 -0.86
N ALA A 108 1.47 12.43 -1.84
CA ALA A 108 0.79 11.26 -2.39
C ALA A 108 1.75 10.23 -3.00
N ILE A 109 2.90 10.65 -3.54
CA ILE A 109 3.89 9.72 -4.12
C ILE A 109 4.67 8.91 -3.08
N VAL A 110 4.63 9.33 -1.82
CA VAL A 110 5.26 8.62 -0.69
C VAL A 110 4.21 8.05 0.26
N ASN A 111 2.94 7.95 -0.15
CA ASN A 111 1.85 7.40 0.65
C ASN A 111 1.45 6.01 0.15
N ALA A 112 1.53 4.97 0.99
CA ALA A 112 1.26 3.59 0.61
C ALA A 112 -0.18 3.37 0.10
N ASP A 113 -1.19 3.92 0.78
CA ASP A 113 -2.59 3.83 0.34
C ASP A 113 -2.82 4.40 -1.07
N ASN A 114 -2.08 5.44 -1.46
CA ASN A 114 -2.22 5.97 -2.82
C ASN A 114 -1.80 4.95 -3.90
N TYR A 115 -0.84 4.06 -3.60
CA TYR A 115 -0.47 2.94 -4.48
C TYR A 115 -1.54 1.85 -4.45
N GLY A 116 -1.97 1.43 -3.25
CA GLY A 116 -3.05 0.45 -3.07
C GLY A 116 -4.31 0.81 -3.87
N TYR A 117 -4.83 2.02 -3.68
CA TYR A 117 -6.05 2.45 -4.36
C TYR A 117 -5.88 2.68 -5.86
N TYR A 118 -4.74 3.22 -6.30
CA TYR A 118 -4.51 3.42 -7.73
C TYR A 118 -4.44 2.09 -8.48
N TYR A 119 -3.78 1.10 -7.88
CA TYR A 119 -3.73 -0.25 -8.43
C TYR A 119 -5.11 -0.89 -8.49
N CYS A 120 -5.87 -0.87 -7.39
CA CYS A 120 -7.20 -1.48 -7.35
C CYS A 120 -8.22 -0.80 -8.29
N ASP A 121 -8.07 0.49 -8.56
CA ASP A 121 -8.93 1.18 -9.54
C ASP A 121 -8.65 0.76 -10.99
N ALA A 122 -7.43 0.27 -11.26
CA ALA A 122 -6.96 -0.12 -12.59
C ALA A 122 -7.21 -1.60 -12.94
N GLN A 123 -7.67 -2.42 -11.99
CA GLN A 123 -8.20 -3.76 -12.25
C GLN A 123 -9.62 -3.69 -12.80
#